data_AF-A0A8S8ZV88-F1
#
_entry.id   AF-A0A8S8ZV88-F1
#
_cell.length_a   1.000
_cell.length_b   1.000
_cell.length_c   1.000
_cell.angle_alpha   90.00
_cell.angle_beta   90.00
_cell.angle_gamma   90.00
#
_symmetry.space_group_name_H-M   'P 1'
#
loop_
_entity.id
_entity.type
_entity.pdbx_description
1 polymer ?
#
loop_
_entity_poly.entity_id
_entity_poly.type
_entity_poly.pdbx_seq_one_letter_code
_entity_poly.pdbx_strand_id
1 'polypeptide(L)'
;MTSLQALALPLALNFLSLVHAVPGGPWKGWRAGKGCCIPHGDSPTIITEDTTTIIPRQFSCLSTGTQSTINALFSSGGANTIVRLCPGVTIPITAPVVFTAPGQELSTQGYPTDSTRATILIQPGSTVTSAIRGNWQNNIKVLNIQVDGNRPNAGYLGGDALLEMGGGTEGQTVSHTVVKNTRSWSCVHFIGSGQDNNPCRQATVTFNEVGPCGHEGVDSATGNGLWADGLSIECKDTTVTDNTITGATDGGIVIFGSPGSHILRNTIVSSSSSGLQFGGINMVDPTWGANYSGVVVSDNTITGGPGSFINLGIGMGSQVWSNPHPETNFGQVTVTNNVFTGNVGFSIVMNGWLGGLTVTGNSVSGVTTPSSSFASAAGCGSVQQAEFAASHQLVYYPAGVMGSSGPNNIQSQFTALATNASNWLCLTDPLPPLPDSKSFAPNTLSVDASTSRVVSLRDFHIQVQGDGNVVGIDTTGGVWTVKWASSRYSSACGTNGAQCFLAFGIDGNFVMYDGNGPLWASGTDGRGQLLTFSREAPWVTVSGNNGQTLWTIGNL
;
A
#
# COMPACT_ATOMS: atom_id res chain seq x y z
N MET A 1 -6.53 -6.72 34.77
CA MET A 1 -6.35 -7.66 33.65
C MET A 1 -6.81 -6.93 32.41
N THR A 2 -5.85 -6.23 31.79
CA THR A 2 -6.04 -5.20 30.78
C THR A 2 -5.92 -5.77 29.37
N SER A 3 -6.81 -5.28 28.52
CA SER A 3 -6.97 -5.48 27.09
C SER A 3 -5.78 -5.03 26.25
N LEU A 4 -5.53 -5.76 25.15
CA LEU A 4 -4.84 -5.26 23.96
C LEU A 4 -5.66 -5.68 22.73
N GLN A 5 -6.36 -4.70 22.17
CA GLN A 5 -6.97 -4.72 20.84
C GLN A 5 -5.90 -4.29 19.82
N ALA A 6 -5.79 -4.99 18.69
CA ALA A 6 -5.27 -4.44 17.45
C ALA A 6 -5.81 -5.24 16.23
N LEU A 7 -6.79 -4.62 15.57
CA LEU A 7 -7.04 -4.55 14.13
C LEU A 7 -7.21 -5.84 13.32
N ALA A 8 -8.44 -6.35 13.34
CA ALA A 8 -9.01 -7.18 12.30
C ALA A 8 -9.38 -6.34 11.05
N LEU A 9 -9.10 -6.88 9.87
CA LEU A 9 -9.74 -6.48 8.60
C LEU A 9 -11.27 -6.61 8.74
N PRO A 10 -12.08 -5.70 8.19
CA PRO A 10 -13.51 -5.93 8.12
C PRO A 10 -13.82 -6.85 6.93
N LEU A 11 -14.03 -8.13 7.22
CA LEU A 11 -14.83 -9.02 6.38
C LEU A 11 -16.32 -8.70 6.55
N ALA A 12 -17.05 -8.80 5.42
CA ALA A 12 -18.46 -9.12 5.29
C ALA A 12 -19.50 -8.16 5.95
N LEU A 13 -20.09 -7.28 5.13
CA LEU A 13 -21.42 -6.75 5.41
C LEU A 13 -22.49 -7.79 5.02
N ASN A 14 -23.16 -8.34 6.03
CA ASN A 14 -24.44 -9.02 5.88
C ASN A 14 -25.51 -8.03 5.38
N PHE A 15 -26.07 -8.29 4.19
CA PHE A 15 -27.27 -7.63 3.71
C PHE A 15 -28.49 -8.13 4.50
N LEU A 16 -29.02 -7.30 5.40
CA LEU A 16 -30.42 -7.45 5.84
C LEU A 16 -31.34 -6.88 4.76
N SER A 17 -32.23 -7.74 4.26
CA SER A 17 -33.31 -7.36 3.35
C SER A 17 -34.33 -6.48 4.08
N LEU A 18 -34.44 -5.21 3.66
CA LEU A 18 -35.65 -4.43 3.89
C LEU A 18 -36.52 -4.49 2.64
N VAL A 19 -37.50 -5.38 2.67
CA VAL A 19 -38.67 -5.33 1.79
C VAL A 19 -39.51 -4.14 2.26
N HIS A 20 -39.59 -3.07 1.46
CA HIS A 20 -40.66 -2.09 1.57
C HIS A 20 -41.51 -2.12 0.30
N ALA A 21 -42.81 -2.27 0.56
CA ALA A 21 -43.88 -2.49 -0.37
C ALA A 21 -44.04 -1.34 -1.38
N VAL A 22 -44.20 -1.71 -2.65
CA VAL A 22 -44.77 -0.84 -3.67
C VAL A 22 -46.29 -0.93 -3.56
N PRO A 23 -47.04 0.18 -3.38
CA PRO A 23 -48.49 0.13 -3.36
C PRO A 23 -49.03 -0.09 -4.78
N GLY A 24 -49.76 -1.18 -4.96
CA GLY A 24 -50.61 -1.40 -6.13
C GLY A 24 -51.85 -0.51 -6.09
N GLY A 25 -52.19 0.07 -7.24
CA GLY A 25 -53.45 0.76 -7.51
C GLY A 25 -53.84 0.56 -8.97
N PRO A 26 -55.08 0.12 -9.29
CA PRO A 26 -55.40 -0.53 -10.57
C PRO A 26 -56.04 0.42 -11.58
N TRP A 27 -55.77 0.26 -12.88
CA TRP A 27 -56.68 0.75 -13.92
C TRP A 27 -56.82 -0.26 -15.06
N LYS A 28 -58.05 -0.76 -15.21
CA LYS A 28 -58.54 -1.61 -16.30
C LYS A 28 -58.95 -0.74 -17.49
N GLY A 29 -58.43 -1.12 -18.67
CA GLY A 29 -59.08 -1.23 -20.00
C GLY A 29 -59.98 -0.11 -20.54
N TRP A 30 -59.79 0.25 -21.81
CA TRP A 30 -60.62 -0.23 -22.95
C TRP A 30 -60.28 0.47 -24.28
N ARG A 31 -60.41 -0.32 -25.37
CA ARG A 31 -60.63 -0.02 -26.81
C ARG A 31 -59.47 0.30 -27.76
N ALA A 32 -59.39 -0.61 -28.72
CA ALA A 32 -58.86 -0.47 -30.06
C ALA A 32 -59.65 0.51 -30.94
N GLY A 33 -58.97 1.07 -31.94
CA GLY A 33 -59.55 1.76 -33.08
C GLY A 33 -58.54 1.86 -34.22
N LYS A 34 -58.79 1.10 -35.31
CA LYS A 34 -58.13 1.23 -36.62
C LYS A 34 -58.59 2.52 -37.31
N GLY A 35 -57.77 3.12 -38.17
CA GLY A 35 -58.23 4.13 -39.11
C GLY A 35 -57.11 4.80 -39.90
N CYS A 36 -56.95 4.38 -41.14
CA CYS A 36 -56.03 4.92 -42.15
C CYS A 36 -56.55 6.25 -42.73
N CYS A 37 -55.65 7.07 -43.29
CA CYS A 37 -55.74 7.75 -44.61
C CYS A 37 -55.05 9.13 -44.63
N ILE A 38 -54.06 9.24 -45.53
CA ILE A 38 -53.43 10.47 -46.04
C ILE A 38 -54.34 11.07 -47.14
N PRO A 39 -54.30 12.39 -47.37
CA PRO A 39 -54.01 12.84 -48.74
C PRO A 39 -52.90 13.90 -48.82
N HIS A 40 -52.14 13.76 -49.89
CA HIS A 40 -51.09 14.64 -50.41
C HIS A 40 -51.63 15.96 -50.98
N GLY A 41 -50.75 16.97 -50.99
CA GLY A 41 -50.59 17.87 -52.13
C GLY A 41 -50.66 19.36 -51.80
N ASP A 42 -49.50 20.01 -51.70
CA ASP A 42 -49.19 21.20 -52.49
C ASP A 42 -47.68 21.54 -52.43
N SER A 43 -47.17 22.05 -53.55
CA SER A 43 -45.74 22.17 -53.93
C SER A 43 -44.97 23.28 -53.19
N PRO A 44 -43.61 23.24 -53.21
CA PRO A 44 -42.78 24.00 -52.28
C PRO A 44 -42.40 25.40 -52.80
N THR A 45 -42.44 26.39 -51.92
CA THR A 45 -41.80 27.69 -52.11
C THR A 45 -40.32 27.55 -51.79
N ILE A 46 -39.45 27.81 -52.78
CA ILE A 46 -37.99 27.84 -52.59
C ILE A 46 -37.65 29.07 -51.75
N ILE A 47 -37.26 28.84 -50.50
CA ILE A 47 -36.56 29.82 -49.67
C ILE A 47 -35.09 29.42 -49.72
N THR A 48 -34.25 30.29 -50.27
CA THR A 48 -32.80 30.14 -50.22
C THR A 48 -32.35 30.29 -48.76
N GLU A 49 -32.11 29.17 -48.09
CA GLU A 49 -31.41 29.17 -46.81
C GLU A 49 -29.94 29.49 -47.03
N ASP A 50 -29.53 30.58 -46.40
CA ASP A 50 -28.17 31.00 -46.17
C ASP A 50 -27.35 29.82 -45.64
N THR A 51 -26.23 29.53 -46.28
CA THR A 51 -25.27 28.51 -45.87
C THR A 51 -24.67 28.92 -44.53
N THR A 52 -25.38 28.60 -43.45
CA THR A 52 -24.80 28.54 -42.13
C THR A 52 -23.72 27.46 -42.17
N THR A 53 -22.47 27.90 -42.19
CA THR A 53 -21.33 27.08 -41.77
C THR A 53 -21.70 26.44 -40.44
N ILE A 54 -22.03 25.14 -40.48
CA ILE A 54 -22.05 24.30 -39.30
C ILE A 54 -20.59 24.17 -38.88
N ILE A 55 -20.12 25.15 -38.09
CA ILE A 55 -18.92 24.96 -37.29
C ILE A 55 -19.28 23.80 -36.35
N PRO A 56 -18.61 22.64 -36.44
CA PRO A 56 -18.85 21.59 -35.46
C PRO A 56 -18.59 22.23 -34.09
N ARG A 57 -19.58 22.21 -33.18
CA ARG A 57 -19.35 22.60 -31.79
C ARG A 57 -18.16 21.78 -31.30
N GLN A 58 -16.97 22.39 -31.26
CA GLN A 58 -15.91 21.91 -30.40
C GLN A 58 -16.53 21.96 -29.00
N PHE A 59 -16.88 20.80 -28.45
CA PHE A 59 -17.29 20.73 -27.06
C PHE A 59 -16.12 21.27 -26.24
N SER A 60 -16.29 22.48 -25.72
CA SER A 60 -15.30 23.15 -24.89
C SER A 60 -15.02 22.27 -23.69
N CYS A 61 -13.75 22.07 -23.41
CA CYS A 61 -13.33 21.41 -22.18
C CYS A 61 -13.73 22.25 -20.96
N LEU A 62 -13.89 21.59 -19.82
CA LEU A 62 -14.17 22.22 -18.54
C LEU A 62 -12.87 22.81 -17.97
N SER A 63 -12.80 24.14 -17.85
CA SER A 63 -11.61 24.83 -17.34
C SER A 63 -11.65 25.11 -15.83
N THR A 64 -12.84 25.07 -15.22
CA THR A 64 -13.08 25.31 -13.79
C THR A 64 -14.29 24.49 -13.32
N GLY A 65 -14.45 24.34 -12.00
CA GLY A 65 -15.61 23.67 -11.42
C GLY A 65 -15.22 22.76 -10.26
N THR A 66 -16.14 21.89 -9.87
CA THR A 66 -15.93 20.86 -8.84
C THR A 66 -16.54 19.54 -9.30
N GLN A 67 -16.55 18.52 -8.44
CA GLN A 67 -17.29 17.28 -8.69
C GLN A 67 -18.76 17.53 -9.04
N SER A 68 -19.40 18.56 -8.49
CA SER A 68 -20.81 18.86 -8.74
C SER A 68 -21.04 19.22 -10.21
N THR A 69 -20.10 19.94 -10.82
CA THR A 69 -20.15 20.30 -12.24
C THR A 69 -20.02 19.05 -13.11
N ILE A 70 -19.05 18.18 -12.82
CA ILE A 70 -18.82 16.94 -13.57
C ILE A 70 -20.03 15.99 -13.42
N ASN A 71 -20.51 15.79 -12.20
CA ASN A 71 -21.64 14.91 -11.89
C ASN A 71 -22.95 15.39 -12.54
N ALA A 72 -23.16 16.71 -12.64
CA ALA A 72 -24.30 17.28 -13.35
C ALA A 72 -24.21 17.00 -14.86
N LEU A 73 -23.02 17.08 -15.46
CA LEU A 73 -22.80 16.74 -16.87
C LEU A 73 -23.04 15.26 -17.14
N PHE A 74 -22.53 14.37 -16.29
CA PHE A 74 -22.81 12.93 -16.41
C PHE A 74 -24.30 12.61 -16.24
N SER A 75 -24.94 13.16 -15.21
CA SER A 75 -26.37 12.92 -14.94
C SER A 75 -27.26 13.43 -16.06
N SER A 76 -26.97 14.62 -16.62
CA SER A 76 -27.80 15.22 -17.68
C SER A 76 -27.53 14.65 -19.06
N GLY A 77 -26.29 14.29 -19.37
CA GLY A 77 -25.93 13.70 -20.65
C GLY A 77 -26.28 12.21 -20.76
N GLY A 78 -26.28 11.48 -19.63
CA GLY A 78 -26.59 10.05 -19.60
C GLY A 78 -25.52 9.19 -20.28
N ALA A 79 -25.96 8.06 -20.87
CA ALA A 79 -25.06 7.06 -21.45
C ALA A 79 -24.17 7.66 -22.56
N ASN A 80 -22.92 7.20 -22.63
CA ASN A 80 -21.91 7.65 -23.61
C ASN A 80 -21.51 9.12 -23.52
N THR A 81 -21.85 9.82 -22.42
CA THR A 81 -21.42 11.20 -22.21
C THR A 81 -19.93 11.28 -21.99
N ILE A 82 -19.27 12.17 -22.72
CA ILE A 82 -17.85 12.47 -22.56
C ILE A 82 -17.72 13.82 -21.87
N VAL A 83 -17.17 13.83 -20.65
CA VAL A 83 -16.80 15.05 -19.93
C VAL A 83 -15.29 15.26 -20.12
N ARG A 84 -14.93 16.34 -20.83
CA ARG A 84 -13.54 16.71 -21.07
C ARG A 84 -13.11 17.83 -20.14
N LEU A 85 -11.98 17.66 -19.46
CA LEU A 85 -11.30 18.70 -18.69
C LEU A 85 -10.24 19.38 -19.55
N CYS A 86 -10.02 20.68 -19.37
CA CYS A 86 -8.99 21.38 -20.14
C CYS A 86 -7.57 20.94 -19.69
N PRO A 87 -6.57 20.93 -20.58
CA PRO A 87 -5.20 20.63 -20.17
C PRO A 87 -4.71 21.56 -19.05
N GLY A 88 -3.98 21.01 -18.08
CA GLY A 88 -3.34 21.71 -16.98
C GLY A 88 -4.29 22.22 -15.88
N VAL A 89 -5.60 22.02 -15.99
CA VAL A 89 -6.53 22.51 -14.96
C VAL A 89 -6.56 21.60 -13.75
N THR A 90 -6.76 22.18 -12.58
CA THR A 90 -7.03 21.45 -11.34
C THR A 90 -8.49 21.64 -10.95
N ILE A 91 -9.23 20.54 -10.82
CA ILE A 91 -10.60 20.50 -10.34
C ILE A 91 -10.57 20.09 -8.85
N PRO A 92 -10.78 21.03 -7.92
CA PRO A 92 -10.85 20.70 -6.50
C PRO A 92 -12.15 19.95 -6.20
N ILE A 93 -12.06 18.90 -5.37
CA ILE A 93 -13.22 18.12 -4.96
C ILE A 93 -13.33 17.96 -3.45
N THR A 94 -14.58 17.93 -2.97
CA THR A 94 -14.96 17.63 -1.58
C THR A 94 -16.01 16.52 -1.48
N ALA A 95 -16.42 15.95 -2.62
CA ALA A 95 -17.22 14.75 -2.79
C ALA A 95 -16.74 13.99 -4.05
N PRO A 96 -17.07 12.70 -4.22
CA PRO A 96 -16.62 11.94 -5.38
C PRO A 96 -17.21 12.45 -6.71
N VAL A 97 -16.44 12.29 -7.79
CA VAL A 97 -16.97 12.24 -9.15
C VAL A 97 -17.61 10.86 -9.36
N VAL A 98 -18.86 10.81 -9.79
CA VAL A 98 -19.65 9.57 -9.91
C VAL A 98 -20.13 9.39 -11.33
N PHE A 99 -19.75 8.27 -11.95
CA PHE A 99 -20.35 7.82 -13.21
C PHE A 99 -21.78 7.34 -12.97
N THR A 100 -22.71 7.77 -13.81
CA THR A 100 -24.16 7.56 -13.63
C THR A 100 -24.79 6.71 -14.71
N ALA A 101 -24.10 6.49 -15.82
CA ALA A 101 -24.61 5.68 -16.94
C ALA A 101 -23.47 4.97 -17.70
N PRO A 102 -23.77 3.88 -18.42
CA PRO A 102 -22.79 3.15 -19.21
C PRO A 102 -22.12 4.00 -20.30
N GLY A 103 -20.89 3.64 -20.64
CA GLY A 103 -20.14 4.24 -21.76
C GLY A 103 -19.62 5.65 -21.52
N GLN A 104 -19.88 6.22 -20.33
CA GLN A 104 -19.42 7.56 -19.97
C GLN A 104 -17.89 7.64 -19.87
N GLU A 105 -17.34 8.81 -20.16
CA GLU A 105 -15.90 9.06 -20.14
C GLU A 105 -15.57 10.35 -19.37
N LEU A 106 -14.57 10.26 -18.48
CA LEU A 106 -13.87 11.41 -17.92
C LEU A 106 -12.46 11.45 -18.52
N SER A 107 -12.12 12.53 -19.22
CA SER A 107 -10.81 12.66 -19.86
C SER A 107 -10.28 14.09 -19.90
N THR A 108 -8.97 14.25 -20.12
CA THR A 108 -8.41 15.56 -20.51
C THR A 108 -8.56 15.75 -22.02
N GLN A 109 -8.98 16.94 -22.44
CA GLN A 109 -9.07 17.28 -23.86
C GLN A 109 -7.72 17.09 -24.55
N GLY A 110 -7.72 16.38 -25.67
CA GLY A 110 -6.51 16.08 -26.44
C GLY A 110 -5.73 14.85 -25.94
N TYR A 111 -6.16 14.21 -24.86
CA TYR A 111 -5.55 13.00 -24.30
C TYR A 111 -4.01 13.11 -24.10
N PRO A 112 -3.51 14.16 -23.41
CA PRO A 112 -2.09 14.27 -23.12
C PRO A 112 -1.60 13.08 -22.29
N THR A 113 -0.36 12.69 -22.51
CA THR A 113 0.34 11.64 -21.76
C THR A 113 1.44 12.20 -20.86
N ASP A 114 1.58 13.53 -20.81
CA ASP A 114 2.56 14.25 -20.00
C ASP A 114 1.89 14.93 -18.78
N SER A 115 2.59 15.87 -18.15
CA SER A 115 2.10 16.61 -16.99
C SER A 115 0.97 17.59 -17.29
N THR A 116 0.57 17.79 -18.56
CA THR A 116 -0.55 18.66 -18.95
C THR A 116 -1.91 18.00 -18.81
N ARG A 117 -1.98 16.73 -18.38
CA ARG A 117 -3.22 16.09 -17.94
C ARG A 117 -3.92 16.96 -16.87
N ALA A 118 -5.24 17.13 -16.98
CA ALA A 118 -6.04 17.77 -15.94
C ALA A 118 -5.97 16.96 -14.63
N THR A 119 -6.06 17.63 -13.49
CA THR A 119 -5.95 17.03 -12.15
C THR A 119 -7.29 17.10 -11.40
N ILE A 120 -7.77 15.96 -10.89
CA ILE A 120 -8.79 15.90 -9.85
C ILE A 120 -8.07 15.87 -8.49
N LEU A 121 -8.34 16.83 -7.62
CA LEU A 121 -7.62 17.01 -6.35
C LEU A 121 -8.58 17.02 -5.15
N ILE A 122 -8.41 16.06 -4.23
CA ILE A 122 -9.15 16.07 -2.96
C ILE A 122 -8.68 17.24 -2.08
N GLN A 123 -9.63 18.06 -1.62
CA GLN A 123 -9.34 19.20 -0.75
C GLN A 123 -9.18 18.79 0.72
N PRO A 124 -8.26 19.44 1.47
CA PRO A 124 -8.16 19.28 2.92
C PRO A 124 -9.49 19.56 3.63
N GLY A 125 -9.72 18.88 4.75
CA GLY A 125 -10.98 18.98 5.51
C GLY A 125 -12.16 18.21 4.91
N SER A 126 -12.00 17.58 3.73
CA SER A 126 -13.01 16.66 3.20
C SER A 126 -12.98 15.28 3.88
N THR A 127 -14.11 14.59 3.87
CA THR A 127 -14.26 13.20 4.35
C THR A 127 -14.19 12.17 3.22
N VAL A 128 -13.64 12.56 2.07
CA VAL A 128 -13.63 11.73 0.85
C VAL A 128 -12.34 10.93 0.77
N THR A 129 -12.46 9.64 0.47
CA THR A 129 -11.34 8.78 0.05
C THR A 129 -11.34 8.55 -1.46
N SER A 130 -12.50 8.23 -2.05
CA SER A 130 -12.65 8.05 -3.50
C SER A 130 -12.86 9.38 -4.22
N ALA A 131 -11.88 9.77 -5.04
CA ALA A 131 -12.03 10.89 -5.95
C ALA A 131 -12.98 10.54 -7.11
N ILE A 132 -12.93 9.30 -7.59
CA ILE A 132 -13.75 8.82 -8.71
C ILE A 132 -14.39 7.49 -8.31
N ARG A 133 -15.71 7.37 -8.56
CA ARG A 133 -16.48 6.13 -8.43
C ARG A 133 -17.08 5.74 -9.77
N GLY A 134 -16.62 4.62 -10.29
CA GLY A 134 -17.08 4.00 -11.54
C GLY A 134 -17.93 2.75 -11.33
N ASN A 135 -18.10 2.26 -10.09
CA ASN A 135 -18.73 0.96 -9.84
C ASN A 135 -20.12 0.86 -10.47
N TRP A 136 -20.48 -0.35 -10.93
CA TRP A 136 -21.80 -0.68 -11.48
C TRP A 136 -22.16 0.03 -12.79
N GLN A 137 -21.18 0.54 -13.53
CA GLN A 137 -21.39 1.20 -14.82
C GLN A 137 -20.54 0.57 -15.92
N ASN A 138 -21.18 -0.07 -16.91
CA ASN A 138 -20.46 -0.75 -17.99
C ASN A 138 -19.72 0.23 -18.90
N ASN A 139 -18.57 -0.19 -19.42
CA ASN A 139 -17.84 0.50 -20.49
C ASN A 139 -17.44 1.95 -20.17
N ILE A 140 -17.41 2.35 -18.89
CA ILE A 140 -16.96 3.69 -18.51
C ILE A 140 -15.44 3.80 -18.60
N LYS A 141 -14.96 5.03 -18.81
CA LYS A 141 -13.56 5.30 -19.11
C LYS A 141 -13.03 6.46 -18.29
N VAL A 142 -11.86 6.24 -17.69
CA VAL A 142 -11.05 7.26 -17.02
C VAL A 142 -9.72 7.34 -17.78
N LEU A 143 -9.54 8.41 -18.57
CA LEU A 143 -8.46 8.49 -19.54
C LEU A 143 -7.64 9.76 -19.38
N ASN A 144 -6.31 9.67 -19.39
CA ASN A 144 -5.44 10.83 -19.54
C ASN A 144 -5.70 11.96 -18.51
N ILE A 145 -5.98 11.60 -17.26
CA ILE A 145 -6.15 12.53 -16.15
C ILE A 145 -5.18 12.19 -15.01
N GLN A 146 -4.95 13.15 -14.13
CA GLN A 146 -4.30 12.95 -12.85
C GLN A 146 -5.35 12.92 -11.75
N VAL A 147 -5.20 12.02 -10.79
CA VAL A 147 -6.07 11.90 -9.62
C VAL A 147 -5.20 11.87 -8.38
N ASP A 148 -5.36 12.89 -7.55
CA ASP A 148 -4.55 13.11 -6.36
C ASP A 148 -5.44 13.12 -5.12
N GLY A 149 -5.28 12.10 -4.28
CA GLY A 149 -5.98 12.00 -3.01
C GLY A 149 -5.48 13.01 -1.96
N ASN A 150 -4.36 13.68 -2.24
CA ASN A 150 -3.79 14.75 -1.44
C ASN A 150 -3.46 14.34 0.00
N ARG A 151 -3.17 13.06 0.26
CA ARG A 151 -2.85 12.54 1.60
C ARG A 151 -1.85 13.41 2.40
N PRO A 152 -0.76 13.97 1.82
CA PRO A 152 0.16 14.83 2.58
C PRO A 152 -0.48 16.06 3.22
N ASN A 153 -1.56 16.61 2.63
CA ASN A 153 -2.23 17.80 3.14
C ASN A 153 -3.64 17.52 3.70
N ALA A 154 -4.30 16.48 3.20
CA ALA A 154 -5.65 16.07 3.60
C ALA A 154 -5.66 14.97 4.67
N GLY A 155 -4.51 14.36 4.96
CA GLY A 155 -4.35 13.29 5.94
C GLY A 155 -4.90 11.93 5.48
N TYR A 156 -4.59 10.91 6.28
CA TYR A 156 -5.16 9.57 6.12
C TYR A 156 -6.64 9.53 6.48
N LEU A 157 -7.40 8.67 5.79
CA LEU A 157 -8.78 8.38 6.08
C LEU A 157 -9.12 6.93 5.67
N GLY A 158 -9.70 6.15 6.59
CA GLY A 158 -10.23 4.83 6.27
C GLY A 158 -11.49 4.92 5.40
N GLY A 159 -11.56 4.13 4.33
CA GLY A 159 -12.66 4.14 3.38
C GLY A 159 -12.34 3.35 2.11
N ASP A 160 -12.98 3.73 1.01
CA ASP A 160 -12.79 3.13 -0.32
C ASP A 160 -11.49 3.61 -0.99
N ALA A 161 -11.07 2.96 -2.08
CA ALA A 161 -9.88 3.36 -2.84
C ALA A 161 -10.07 4.72 -3.53
N LEU A 162 -8.95 5.33 -3.98
CA LEU A 162 -8.97 6.65 -4.62
C LEU A 162 -9.74 6.63 -5.95
N LEU A 163 -9.53 5.59 -6.77
CA LEU A 163 -10.40 5.21 -7.88
C LEU A 163 -11.09 3.90 -7.51
N GLU A 164 -12.39 3.97 -7.25
CA GLU A 164 -13.21 2.80 -6.94
C GLU A 164 -13.99 2.41 -8.21
N MET A 165 -13.56 1.33 -8.86
CA MET A 165 -14.00 0.84 -10.16
C MET A 165 -14.55 -0.59 -10.01
N GLY A 166 -15.21 -1.13 -11.03
CA GLY A 166 -15.71 -2.51 -11.01
C GLY A 166 -17.15 -2.64 -10.49
N GLY A 167 -17.40 -3.57 -9.56
CA GLY A 167 -18.75 -4.02 -9.22
C GLY A 167 -19.34 -4.93 -10.31
N GLY A 168 -20.64 -5.18 -10.29
CA GLY A 168 -21.29 -5.97 -11.35
C GLY A 168 -21.32 -5.23 -12.68
N THR A 169 -20.23 -5.36 -13.44
CA THR A 169 -19.96 -4.54 -14.61
C THR A 169 -19.05 -5.24 -15.63
N GLU A 170 -18.96 -4.68 -16.84
CA GLU A 170 -18.03 -5.11 -17.87
C GLU A 170 -17.38 -3.95 -18.62
N GLY A 171 -16.15 -4.16 -19.11
CA GLY A 171 -15.52 -3.31 -20.13
C GLY A 171 -14.98 -1.96 -19.64
N GLN A 172 -14.84 -1.77 -18.32
CA GLN A 172 -14.32 -0.51 -17.77
C GLN A 172 -12.84 -0.29 -18.12
N THR A 173 -12.44 0.96 -18.36
CA THR A 173 -11.07 1.33 -18.75
C THR A 173 -10.48 2.41 -17.84
N VAL A 174 -9.28 2.17 -17.32
CA VAL A 174 -8.41 3.19 -16.69
C VAL A 174 -7.10 3.19 -17.45
N SER A 175 -6.82 4.27 -18.18
CA SER A 175 -5.65 4.30 -19.07
C SER A 175 -4.96 5.65 -19.18
N HIS A 176 -3.64 5.64 -19.28
CA HIS A 176 -2.80 6.84 -19.39
C HIS A 176 -3.02 7.83 -18.24
N THR A 177 -3.38 7.35 -17.05
CA THR A 177 -3.66 8.19 -15.88
C THR A 177 -2.44 8.31 -14.97
N VAL A 178 -2.43 9.34 -14.11
CA VAL A 178 -1.57 9.41 -12.92
C VAL A 178 -2.48 9.28 -11.70
N VAL A 179 -2.25 8.31 -10.82
CA VAL A 179 -3.07 8.11 -9.62
C VAL A 179 -2.17 8.02 -8.39
N LYS A 180 -2.32 8.95 -7.45
CA LYS A 180 -1.38 9.05 -6.31
C LYS A 180 -2.01 9.61 -5.04
N ASN A 181 -1.26 9.45 -3.94
CA ASN A 181 -1.57 9.98 -2.62
C ASN A 181 -2.98 9.59 -2.15
N THR A 182 -3.39 8.33 -2.38
CA THR A 182 -4.66 7.83 -1.84
C THR A 182 -4.73 8.10 -0.35
N ARG A 183 -5.89 8.51 0.14
CA ARG A 183 -6.09 8.70 1.58
C ARG A 183 -6.37 7.39 2.30
N SER A 184 -6.55 6.30 1.56
CA SER A 184 -6.96 5.00 2.08
C SER A 184 -6.02 3.87 1.67
N TRP A 185 -6.54 2.65 1.58
CA TRP A 185 -5.78 1.41 1.43
C TRP A 185 -5.41 1.04 -0.02
N SER A 186 -5.92 1.72 -1.05
CA SER A 186 -5.53 1.48 -2.45
C SER A 186 -5.66 2.73 -3.32
N CYS A 187 -4.79 2.87 -4.31
CA CYS A 187 -4.89 3.91 -5.33
C CYS A 187 -5.97 3.58 -6.38
N VAL A 188 -5.98 2.35 -6.89
CA VAL A 188 -6.98 1.91 -7.87
C VAL A 188 -7.50 0.54 -7.47
N HIS A 189 -8.81 0.45 -7.27
CA HIS A 189 -9.47 -0.80 -6.96
C HIS A 189 -10.52 -1.12 -8.02
N PHE A 190 -10.37 -2.29 -8.63
CA PHE A 190 -11.38 -2.93 -9.46
C PHE A 190 -12.07 -4.00 -8.62
N ILE A 191 -13.05 -3.56 -7.83
CA ILE A 191 -13.80 -4.42 -6.92
C ILE A 191 -14.63 -5.43 -7.71
N GLY A 192 -14.75 -6.63 -7.18
CA GLY A 192 -15.71 -7.61 -7.67
C GLY A 192 -17.13 -7.22 -7.31
N SER A 193 -18.09 -7.98 -7.82
CA SER A 193 -19.50 -7.74 -7.53
C SER A 193 -19.99 -8.50 -6.29
N GLY A 194 -19.22 -9.50 -5.82
CA GLY A 194 -19.71 -10.53 -4.90
C GLY A 194 -20.85 -11.39 -5.47
N GLN A 195 -21.09 -11.34 -6.79
CA GLN A 195 -22.21 -11.98 -7.47
C GLN A 195 -21.75 -12.78 -8.69
N ASP A 196 -21.92 -14.10 -8.64
CA ASP A 196 -21.55 -15.01 -9.74
C ASP A 196 -22.30 -14.73 -11.05
N ASN A 197 -23.57 -14.32 -10.95
CA ASN A 197 -24.43 -14.05 -12.11
C ASN A 197 -24.24 -12.66 -12.72
N ASN A 198 -23.55 -11.76 -12.01
CA ASN A 198 -23.25 -10.42 -12.47
C ASN A 198 -21.82 -10.03 -12.03
N PRO A 199 -20.79 -10.73 -12.53
CA PRO A 199 -19.41 -10.51 -12.11
C PRO A 199 -18.87 -9.19 -12.64
N CYS A 200 -17.85 -8.63 -11.97
CA CYS A 200 -16.97 -7.68 -12.63
C CYS A 200 -16.09 -8.41 -13.65
N ARG A 201 -16.01 -7.94 -14.90
CA ARG A 201 -15.20 -8.58 -15.94
C ARG A 201 -14.61 -7.63 -16.97
N GLN A 202 -13.58 -8.08 -17.69
CA GLN A 202 -13.07 -7.44 -18.89
C GLN A 202 -12.62 -5.99 -18.67
N ALA A 203 -12.03 -5.69 -17.51
CA ALA A 203 -11.45 -4.39 -17.27
C ALA A 203 -10.13 -4.23 -18.05
N THR A 204 -9.77 -2.99 -18.38
CA THR A 204 -8.51 -2.62 -19.03
C THR A 204 -7.80 -1.56 -18.20
N VAL A 205 -6.66 -1.91 -17.62
CA VAL A 205 -5.84 -1.05 -16.77
C VAL A 205 -4.45 -0.92 -17.40
N THR A 206 -4.21 0.14 -18.17
CA THR A 206 -3.01 0.22 -19.02
C THR A 206 -2.32 1.56 -19.06
N PHE A 207 -0.99 1.55 -19.17
CA PHE A 207 -0.17 2.75 -19.34
C PHE A 207 -0.36 3.80 -18.23
N ASN A 208 -0.69 3.36 -17.01
CA ASN A 208 -0.88 4.26 -15.88
C ASN A 208 0.41 4.44 -15.07
N GLU A 209 0.57 5.62 -14.48
CA GLU A 209 1.55 5.92 -13.45
C GLU A 209 0.83 5.93 -12.10
N VAL A 210 1.15 4.98 -11.22
CA VAL A 210 0.46 4.78 -9.95
C VAL A 210 1.42 4.94 -8.79
N GLY A 211 1.08 5.84 -7.87
CA GLY A 211 1.76 6.08 -6.62
C GLY A 211 2.55 7.40 -6.54
N PRO A 212 3.09 7.72 -5.35
CA PRO A 212 3.05 6.91 -4.13
C PRO A 212 1.63 6.75 -3.58
N CYS A 213 1.31 5.59 -2.99
CA CYS A 213 -0.04 5.29 -2.49
C CYS A 213 -0.09 5.25 -0.97
N GLY A 214 0.87 4.56 -0.35
CA GLY A 214 0.88 4.32 1.08
C GLY A 214 2.05 5.00 1.80
N HIS A 215 2.00 4.94 3.13
CA HIS A 215 3.14 5.23 4.00
C HIS A 215 3.41 4.04 4.91
N GLU A 216 4.65 3.91 5.35
CA GLU A 216 5.01 2.94 6.37
C GLU A 216 4.40 3.27 7.73
N GLY A 217 4.21 2.22 8.52
CA GLY A 217 3.84 2.34 9.93
C GLY A 217 2.35 2.55 10.15
N VAL A 218 2.04 3.14 11.30
CA VAL A 218 0.67 3.31 11.78
C VAL A 218 0.40 4.78 12.08
N ASP A 219 -0.85 5.18 11.90
CA ASP A 219 -1.36 6.46 12.35
C ASP A 219 -1.23 6.55 13.87
N SER A 220 -0.51 7.56 14.38
CA SER A 220 -0.21 7.67 15.81
C SER A 220 -1.44 7.93 16.69
N ALA A 221 -2.55 8.42 16.10
CA ALA A 221 -3.77 8.71 16.84
C ALA A 221 -4.72 7.51 16.92
N THR A 222 -4.73 6.66 15.88
CA THR A 222 -5.69 5.54 15.74
C THR A 222 -5.05 4.17 15.79
N GLY A 223 -3.73 4.07 15.61
CA GLY A 223 -3.00 2.80 15.46
C GLY A 223 -3.25 2.09 14.13
N ASN A 224 -4.00 2.72 13.20
CA ASN A 224 -4.32 2.12 11.91
C ASN A 224 -3.10 2.05 11.01
N GLY A 225 -2.95 0.95 10.27
CA GLY A 225 -1.95 0.83 9.22
C GLY A 225 -2.08 1.93 8.18
N LEU A 226 -0.95 2.51 7.79
CA LEU A 226 -0.88 3.56 6.76
C LEU A 226 -0.61 2.99 5.37
N TRP A 227 -0.48 1.66 5.25
CA TRP A 227 -0.11 1.00 4.02
C TRP A 227 -1.21 1.10 2.96
N ALA A 228 -0.78 1.05 1.69
CA ALA A 228 -1.72 1.03 0.58
C ALA A 228 -1.16 0.30 -0.64
N ASP A 229 -2.08 -0.34 -1.35
CA ASP A 229 -1.85 -0.95 -2.64
C ASP A 229 -1.72 0.09 -3.75
N GLY A 230 -0.98 -0.29 -4.80
CA GLY A 230 -1.01 0.42 -6.07
C GLY A 230 -2.29 0.09 -6.83
N LEU A 231 -2.40 -1.18 -7.25
CA LEU A 231 -3.55 -1.71 -7.98
C LEU A 231 -4.14 -2.92 -7.25
N SER A 232 -5.45 -2.95 -7.08
CA SER A 232 -6.19 -4.05 -6.45
C SER A 232 -7.22 -4.57 -7.47
N ILE A 233 -7.08 -5.82 -7.91
CA ILE A 233 -7.79 -6.37 -9.08
C ILE A 233 -8.58 -7.63 -8.71
N GLU A 234 -9.90 -7.52 -8.69
CA GLU A 234 -10.82 -8.64 -8.42
C GLU A 234 -11.64 -9.03 -9.67
N CYS A 235 -11.81 -8.09 -10.61
CA CYS A 235 -12.53 -8.33 -11.87
C CYS A 235 -11.86 -9.42 -12.71
N LYS A 236 -12.61 -10.38 -13.22
CA LYS A 236 -12.09 -11.47 -14.07
C LYS A 236 -11.81 -11.01 -15.51
N ASP A 237 -11.06 -11.81 -16.27
CA ASP A 237 -10.76 -11.54 -17.68
C ASP A 237 -10.15 -10.14 -17.91
N THR A 238 -9.42 -9.62 -16.91
CA THR A 238 -8.91 -8.24 -16.88
C THR A 238 -7.51 -8.17 -17.50
N THR A 239 -7.25 -7.12 -18.26
CA THR A 239 -5.90 -6.81 -18.76
C THR A 239 -5.28 -5.70 -17.93
N VAL A 240 -4.18 -6.00 -17.24
CA VAL A 240 -3.35 -5.06 -16.49
C VAL A 240 -1.97 -5.03 -17.11
N THR A 241 -1.70 -4.06 -17.99
CA THR A 241 -0.46 -4.05 -18.75
C THR A 241 0.22 -2.71 -18.86
N ASP A 242 1.55 -2.73 -18.89
CA ASP A 242 2.39 -1.57 -19.17
C ASP A 242 2.16 -0.41 -18.17
N ASN A 243 1.81 -0.71 -16.92
CA ASN A 243 1.70 0.28 -15.84
C ASN A 243 3.02 0.43 -15.09
N THR A 244 3.28 1.63 -14.57
CA THR A 244 4.38 1.90 -13.65
C THR A 244 3.82 2.19 -12.26
N ILE A 245 4.16 1.36 -11.28
CA ILE A 245 3.73 1.46 -9.89
C ILE A 245 4.96 1.82 -9.04
N THR A 246 4.88 2.91 -8.28
CA THR A 246 5.98 3.37 -7.42
C THR A 246 5.48 3.66 -6.00
N GLY A 247 6.10 3.07 -4.98
CA GLY A 247 5.78 3.38 -3.58
C GLY A 247 4.36 2.96 -3.15
N ALA A 248 3.94 1.76 -3.56
CA ALA A 248 2.82 1.06 -2.92
C ALA A 248 3.40 0.33 -1.71
N THR A 249 3.07 0.73 -0.49
CA THR A 249 3.71 0.16 0.71
C THR A 249 3.12 -1.18 1.13
N ASP A 250 1.95 -1.55 0.60
CA ASP A 250 1.36 -2.87 0.77
C ASP A 250 1.69 -3.75 -0.46
N GLY A 251 0.76 -3.97 -1.39
CA GLY A 251 1.00 -4.63 -2.67
C GLY A 251 1.17 -3.65 -3.84
N GLY A 252 2.16 -3.87 -4.71
CA GLY A 252 2.25 -3.15 -5.98
C GLY A 252 1.02 -3.44 -6.85
N ILE A 253 0.73 -4.73 -7.04
CA ILE A 253 -0.50 -5.24 -7.64
C ILE A 253 -1.02 -6.40 -6.80
N VAL A 254 -2.26 -6.32 -6.32
CA VAL A 254 -2.94 -7.40 -5.59
C VAL A 254 -4.00 -8.02 -6.48
N ILE A 255 -3.94 -9.34 -6.64
CA ILE A 255 -4.86 -10.12 -7.48
C ILE A 255 -5.80 -10.88 -6.54
N PHE A 256 -7.04 -10.41 -6.44
CA PHE A 256 -8.09 -11.04 -5.64
C PHE A 256 -8.78 -12.15 -6.45
N GLY A 257 -8.11 -13.30 -6.61
CA GLY A 257 -8.68 -14.49 -7.27
C GLY A 257 -9.33 -14.19 -8.62
N SER A 258 -8.61 -13.53 -9.53
CA SER A 258 -9.16 -12.90 -10.74
C SER A 258 -9.01 -13.80 -11.99
N PRO A 259 -9.86 -14.83 -12.21
CA PRO A 259 -9.63 -15.83 -13.25
C PRO A 259 -9.59 -15.21 -14.65
N GLY A 260 -8.74 -15.76 -15.52
CA GLY A 260 -8.56 -15.29 -16.90
C GLY A 260 -7.82 -13.96 -17.05
N SER A 261 -7.36 -13.35 -15.96
CA SER A 261 -6.71 -12.02 -16.01
C SER A 261 -5.22 -12.08 -16.35
N HIS A 262 -4.75 -11.07 -17.06
CA HIS A 262 -3.39 -10.97 -17.59
C HIS A 262 -2.70 -9.74 -16.99
N ILE A 263 -1.65 -9.96 -16.21
CA ILE A 263 -0.82 -8.96 -15.54
C ILE A 263 0.56 -8.97 -16.21
N LEU A 264 0.72 -8.11 -17.21
CA LEU A 264 1.82 -8.19 -18.18
C LEU A 264 2.66 -6.91 -18.21
N ARG A 265 3.99 -7.02 -18.30
CA ARG A 265 4.87 -5.87 -18.60
C ARG A 265 4.71 -4.66 -17.67
N ASN A 266 4.27 -4.88 -16.44
CA ASN A 266 4.20 -3.80 -15.45
C ASN A 266 5.58 -3.60 -14.82
N THR A 267 5.86 -2.36 -14.43
CA THR A 267 7.06 -1.99 -13.68
C THR A 267 6.64 -1.61 -12.27
N ILE A 268 7.18 -2.30 -11.27
CA ILE A 268 6.90 -2.06 -9.85
C ILE A 268 8.20 -1.68 -9.16
N VAL A 269 8.22 -0.53 -8.48
CA VAL A 269 9.42 0.01 -7.84
C VAL A 269 9.09 0.45 -6.41
N SER A 270 9.78 -0.12 -5.42
CA SER A 270 9.71 0.41 -4.05
C SER A 270 10.53 1.72 -3.95
N SER A 271 10.10 2.68 -3.13
CA SER A 271 10.76 3.98 -3.03
C SER A 271 11.22 4.30 -1.61
N SER A 272 12.32 5.04 -1.47
CA SER A 272 12.84 5.44 -0.16
C SER A 272 11.90 6.36 0.62
N SER A 273 11.01 7.08 -0.07
CA SER A 273 9.94 7.87 0.57
C SER A 273 8.87 7.01 1.23
N SER A 274 8.84 5.71 0.91
CA SER A 274 7.84 4.77 1.40
C SER A 274 8.41 3.68 2.32
N GLY A 275 9.74 3.49 2.35
CA GLY A 275 10.44 2.54 3.22
C GLY A 275 10.32 1.09 2.73
N LEU A 276 9.35 0.35 3.28
CA LEU A 276 9.03 -1.05 3.03
C LEU A 276 7.80 -1.16 2.15
N GLN A 277 7.90 -2.03 1.15
CA GLN A 277 6.78 -2.54 0.38
C GLN A 277 6.62 -4.03 0.66
N PHE A 278 5.46 -4.45 1.16
CA PHE A 278 5.24 -5.85 1.51
C PHE A 278 5.28 -6.78 0.29
N GLY A 279 4.60 -6.41 -0.80
CA GLY A 279 4.45 -7.25 -1.98
C GLY A 279 4.71 -6.49 -3.28
N GLY A 280 5.41 -7.13 -4.22
CA GLY A 280 5.39 -6.70 -5.62
C GLY A 280 4.04 -7.04 -6.26
N ILE A 281 3.81 -8.33 -6.50
CA ILE A 281 2.55 -8.88 -6.99
C ILE A 281 2.04 -9.96 -6.03
N ASN A 282 0.81 -9.82 -5.55
CA ASN A 282 0.23 -10.73 -4.56
C ASN A 282 -0.87 -11.58 -5.18
N MET A 283 -0.71 -12.91 -5.11
CA MET A 283 -1.67 -13.94 -5.54
C MET A 283 -2.08 -14.79 -4.34
N VAL A 284 -2.52 -14.13 -3.28
CA VAL A 284 -2.69 -14.74 -1.95
C VAL A 284 -4.15 -14.80 -1.53
N ASP A 285 -5.04 -13.94 -2.02
CA ASP A 285 -6.42 -13.80 -1.53
C ASP A 285 -7.40 -14.85 -2.10
N PRO A 286 -8.40 -15.31 -1.33
CA PRO A 286 -9.30 -16.41 -1.71
C PRO A 286 -10.58 -15.98 -2.42
N THR A 287 -10.62 -14.79 -3.02
CA THR A 287 -11.82 -14.35 -3.76
C THR A 287 -12.14 -15.29 -4.92
N TRP A 288 -13.40 -15.34 -5.36
CA TRP A 288 -13.90 -16.31 -6.34
C TRP A 288 -13.68 -17.77 -5.92
N GLY A 289 -13.77 -18.04 -4.61
CA GLY A 289 -13.53 -19.37 -4.04
C GLY A 289 -12.07 -19.81 -4.14
N ALA A 290 -11.13 -18.86 -4.18
CA ALA A 290 -9.70 -19.06 -4.36
C ALA A 290 -9.29 -19.51 -5.78
N ASN A 291 -10.10 -19.20 -6.78
CA ASN A 291 -9.87 -19.57 -8.18
C ASN A 291 -9.00 -18.54 -8.92
N TYR A 292 -7.85 -18.98 -9.43
CA TYR A 292 -6.93 -18.21 -10.25
C TYR A 292 -6.80 -18.77 -11.67
N SER A 293 -7.70 -19.66 -12.10
CA SER A 293 -7.59 -20.33 -13.40
C SER A 293 -7.46 -19.35 -14.56
N GLY A 294 -6.46 -19.55 -15.40
CA GLY A 294 -6.16 -18.70 -16.55
C GLY A 294 -5.41 -17.41 -16.21
N VAL A 295 -5.01 -17.17 -14.95
CA VAL A 295 -4.20 -15.99 -14.61
C VAL A 295 -2.80 -16.12 -15.20
N VAL A 296 -2.37 -15.05 -15.86
CA VAL A 296 -1.02 -14.90 -16.42
C VAL A 296 -0.33 -13.71 -15.77
N VAL A 297 0.82 -13.94 -15.14
CA VAL A 297 1.71 -12.91 -14.61
C VAL A 297 3.05 -13.03 -15.34
N SER A 298 3.25 -12.22 -16.38
CA SER A 298 4.47 -12.34 -17.19
C SER A 298 5.14 -11.02 -17.56
N ASP A 299 6.45 -11.12 -17.76
CA ASP A 299 7.28 -10.02 -18.27
C ASP A 299 7.22 -8.76 -17.40
N ASN A 300 6.85 -8.87 -16.12
CA ASN A 300 6.85 -7.76 -15.19
C ASN A 300 8.26 -7.52 -14.65
N THR A 301 8.60 -6.27 -14.39
CA THR A 301 9.84 -5.87 -13.73
C THR A 301 9.54 -5.42 -12.32
N ILE A 302 10.13 -6.08 -11.32
CA ILE A 302 9.93 -5.80 -9.89
C ILE A 302 11.26 -5.39 -9.28
N THR A 303 11.34 -4.16 -8.82
CA THR A 303 12.59 -3.54 -8.37
C THR A 303 12.49 -3.04 -6.94
N GLY A 304 13.32 -3.59 -6.06
CA GLY A 304 13.56 -2.99 -4.75
C GLY A 304 14.49 -1.78 -4.90
N GLY A 305 13.96 -0.57 -4.72
CA GLY A 305 14.73 0.66 -4.92
C GLY A 305 15.81 0.89 -3.85
N PRO A 306 16.85 1.70 -4.13
CA PRO A 306 17.84 2.07 -3.13
C PRO A 306 17.22 2.75 -1.91
N GLY A 307 17.63 2.37 -0.70
CA GLY A 307 17.07 2.90 0.56
C GLY A 307 15.63 2.48 0.83
N SER A 308 15.18 1.42 0.18
CA SER A 308 13.88 0.76 0.33
C SER A 308 14.07 -0.73 0.03
N PHE A 309 13.05 -1.54 0.26
CA PHE A 309 13.01 -2.92 -0.22
C PHE A 309 11.59 -3.42 -0.45
N ILE A 310 11.49 -4.46 -1.27
CA ILE A 310 10.28 -5.28 -1.40
C ILE A 310 10.50 -6.56 -0.61
N ASN A 311 9.64 -6.84 0.38
CA ASN A 311 9.75 -8.03 1.21
C ASN A 311 9.56 -9.30 0.36
N LEU A 312 8.47 -9.33 -0.41
CA LEU A 312 8.11 -10.42 -1.29
C LEU A 312 7.83 -9.92 -2.71
N GLY A 313 8.62 -10.36 -3.69
CA GLY A 313 8.45 -9.99 -5.09
C GLY A 313 7.11 -10.49 -5.65
N ILE A 314 6.89 -11.81 -5.68
CA ILE A 314 5.61 -12.43 -6.01
C ILE A 314 5.25 -13.46 -4.93
N GLY A 315 4.14 -13.23 -4.24
CA GLY A 315 3.58 -14.18 -3.28
C GLY A 315 2.48 -15.03 -3.88
N MET A 316 2.59 -16.35 -3.80
CA MET A 316 1.63 -17.27 -4.41
C MET A 316 1.06 -18.27 -3.42
N GLY A 317 -0.25 -18.22 -3.23
CA GLY A 317 -1.00 -19.19 -2.43
C GLY A 317 -1.31 -18.71 -1.02
N SER A 318 -2.25 -19.42 -0.40
CA SER A 318 -2.95 -18.98 0.82
C SER A 318 -2.11 -18.96 2.08
N GLN A 319 -0.94 -19.61 2.07
CA GLN A 319 -0.09 -19.71 3.25
C GLN A 319 1.06 -18.70 3.25
N VAL A 320 1.22 -17.91 2.19
CA VAL A 320 2.41 -17.06 2.01
C VAL A 320 2.31 -15.74 2.77
N TRP A 321 1.12 -15.13 2.82
CA TRP A 321 0.92 -13.79 3.40
C TRP A 321 0.89 -13.77 4.94
N SER A 322 0.83 -12.58 5.55
CA SER A 322 0.87 -12.37 7.00
C SER A 322 -0.33 -12.96 7.76
N ASN A 323 -1.47 -13.08 7.09
CA ASN A 323 -2.67 -13.74 7.58
C ASN A 323 -2.99 -14.95 6.69
N PRO A 324 -2.32 -16.10 6.89
CA PRO A 324 -2.66 -17.32 6.20
C PRO A 324 -4.13 -17.67 6.38
N HIS A 325 -4.78 -18.13 5.33
CA HIS A 325 -6.17 -18.59 5.38
C HIS A 325 -6.28 -20.07 5.00
N PRO A 326 -7.30 -20.78 5.50
CA PRO A 326 -7.41 -22.23 5.31
C PRO A 326 -7.77 -22.64 3.88
N GLU A 327 -8.39 -21.76 3.10
CA GLU A 327 -8.72 -22.01 1.69
C GLU A 327 -7.44 -22.24 0.88
N THR A 328 -7.45 -23.21 -0.04
CA THR A 328 -6.30 -23.46 -0.92
C THR A 328 -6.55 -22.78 -2.26
N ASN A 329 -5.65 -21.89 -2.67
CA ASN A 329 -5.72 -21.26 -3.99
C ASN A 329 -5.54 -22.33 -5.07
N PHE A 330 -6.24 -22.21 -6.19
CA PHE A 330 -6.19 -23.22 -7.25
C PHE A 330 -6.33 -22.63 -8.64
N GLY A 331 -6.01 -23.44 -9.63
CA GLY A 331 -6.22 -23.14 -11.03
C GLY A 331 -4.93 -23.14 -11.83
N GLN A 332 -5.06 -23.34 -13.14
CA GLN A 332 -3.92 -23.25 -14.04
C GLN A 332 -3.44 -21.80 -14.13
N VAL A 333 -2.19 -21.54 -13.74
CA VAL A 333 -1.59 -20.20 -13.78
C VAL A 333 -0.23 -20.23 -14.44
N THR A 334 0.12 -19.12 -15.08
CA THR A 334 1.42 -18.93 -15.73
C THR A 334 2.11 -17.73 -15.11
N VAL A 335 3.23 -17.95 -14.41
CA VAL A 335 4.08 -16.91 -13.83
C VAL A 335 5.46 -17.01 -14.47
N THR A 336 5.70 -16.21 -15.52
CA THR A 336 6.87 -16.43 -16.38
C THR A 336 7.61 -15.15 -16.76
N ASN A 337 8.91 -15.26 -16.98
CA ASN A 337 9.75 -14.17 -17.51
C ASN A 337 9.69 -12.87 -16.69
N ASN A 338 9.30 -12.93 -15.41
CA ASN A 338 9.37 -11.76 -14.54
C ASN A 338 10.83 -11.53 -14.12
N VAL A 339 11.21 -10.26 -14.03
CA VAL A 339 12.58 -9.84 -13.71
C VAL A 339 12.59 -9.15 -12.36
N PHE A 340 13.42 -9.64 -11.45
CA PHE A 340 13.63 -9.09 -10.11
C PHE A 340 14.99 -8.41 -10.03
N THR A 341 15.02 -7.17 -9.55
CA THR A 341 16.26 -6.41 -9.39
C THR A 341 16.31 -5.60 -8.09
N GLY A 342 17.52 -5.29 -7.63
CA GLY A 342 17.73 -4.48 -6.42
C GLY A 342 17.33 -5.20 -5.14
N ASN A 343 16.79 -4.43 -4.19
CA ASN A 343 16.54 -4.86 -2.82
C ASN A 343 15.24 -5.65 -2.69
N VAL A 344 15.26 -6.92 -3.11
CA VAL A 344 14.12 -7.84 -3.01
C VAL A 344 14.46 -8.95 -2.01
N GLY A 345 13.67 -9.05 -0.94
CA GLY A 345 13.88 -10.01 0.14
C GLY A 345 13.80 -11.46 -0.35
N PHE A 346 12.61 -11.86 -0.78
CA PHE A 346 12.35 -13.10 -1.52
C PHE A 346 11.67 -12.76 -2.85
N SER A 347 12.16 -13.27 -3.97
CA SER A 347 11.62 -12.96 -5.29
C SER A 347 10.30 -13.69 -5.57
N ILE A 348 10.22 -15.00 -5.35
CA ILE A 348 8.97 -15.77 -5.49
C ILE A 348 8.86 -16.79 -4.35
N VAL A 349 7.73 -16.78 -3.65
CA VAL A 349 7.40 -17.79 -2.63
C VAL A 349 6.07 -18.44 -2.94
N MET A 350 6.01 -19.77 -2.87
CA MET A 350 4.80 -20.55 -3.13
C MET A 350 4.44 -21.50 -1.97
N ASN A 351 3.22 -21.37 -1.43
CA ASN A 351 2.65 -22.30 -0.45
C ASN A 351 1.12 -22.14 -0.37
N GLY A 352 0.37 -23.25 -0.29
CA GLY A 352 -1.10 -23.23 -0.27
C GLY A 352 -1.71 -23.11 -1.66
N TRP A 353 -1.25 -23.95 -2.59
CA TRP A 353 -1.73 -23.98 -3.97
C TRP A 353 -2.08 -25.40 -4.46
N LEU A 354 -3.17 -25.52 -5.20
CA LEU A 354 -3.68 -26.76 -5.78
C LEU A 354 -3.50 -26.78 -7.31
N GLY A 355 -2.33 -27.28 -7.71
CA GLY A 355 -1.90 -27.68 -9.04
C GLY A 355 -1.98 -26.62 -10.14
N GLY A 356 -1.59 -27.02 -11.36
CA GLY A 356 -1.67 -26.17 -12.54
C GLY A 356 -0.64 -25.03 -12.60
N LEU A 357 0.44 -25.08 -11.80
CA LEU A 357 1.46 -24.04 -11.80
C LEU A 357 2.41 -24.20 -12.99
N THR A 358 2.58 -23.13 -13.77
CA THR A 358 3.73 -22.96 -14.68
C THR A 358 4.53 -21.74 -14.22
N VAL A 359 5.65 -21.97 -13.54
CA VAL A 359 6.50 -20.93 -12.95
C VAL A 359 7.92 -21.07 -13.47
N THR A 360 8.21 -20.42 -14.60
CA THR A 360 9.46 -20.62 -15.34
C THR A 360 10.02 -19.34 -15.95
N GLY A 361 11.32 -19.30 -16.21
CA GLY A 361 11.98 -18.15 -16.86
C GLY A 361 12.06 -16.88 -16.01
N ASN A 362 11.66 -16.92 -14.73
CA ASN A 362 11.76 -15.77 -13.84
C ASN A 362 13.24 -15.55 -13.47
N SER A 363 13.73 -14.32 -13.62
CA SER A 363 15.14 -13.98 -13.41
C SER A 363 15.35 -13.21 -12.12
N VAL A 364 16.24 -13.72 -11.28
CA VAL A 364 16.68 -13.10 -10.01
C VAL A 364 18.12 -12.59 -10.09
N SER A 365 18.70 -12.55 -11.30
CA SER A 365 20.12 -12.23 -11.50
C SER A 365 20.49 -10.80 -11.14
N GLY A 366 19.50 -9.90 -11.05
CA GLY A 366 19.71 -8.50 -10.66
C GLY A 366 19.40 -8.21 -9.19
N VAL A 367 19.04 -9.21 -8.38
CA VAL A 367 18.72 -9.02 -6.95
C VAL A 367 20.00 -8.80 -6.16
N THR A 368 20.00 -7.79 -5.29
CA THR A 368 21.10 -7.48 -4.39
C THR A 368 21.42 -8.68 -3.49
N THR A 369 22.69 -9.06 -3.38
CA THR A 369 23.12 -10.22 -2.58
C THR A 369 24.37 -9.84 -1.76
N PRO A 370 24.46 -10.23 -0.46
CA PRO A 370 23.44 -10.96 0.30
C PRO A 370 22.25 -10.07 0.70
N SER A 371 21.06 -10.67 0.85
CA SER A 371 19.85 -9.94 1.27
C SER A 371 20.00 -9.26 2.63
N SER A 372 20.90 -9.75 3.48
CA SER A 372 21.24 -9.14 4.77
C SER A 372 21.87 -7.74 4.67
N SER A 373 22.25 -7.28 3.47
CA SER A 373 22.71 -5.91 3.24
C SER A 373 21.59 -4.87 3.22
N PHE A 374 20.34 -5.29 3.01
CA PHE A 374 19.18 -4.39 2.88
C PHE A 374 17.87 -4.92 3.50
N ALA A 375 17.89 -6.07 4.18
CA ALA A 375 16.77 -6.59 4.98
C ALA A 375 17.27 -7.36 6.22
N SER A 376 16.39 -7.55 7.22
CA SER A 376 16.63 -8.44 8.36
C SER A 376 15.54 -9.50 8.48
N ALA A 377 15.94 -10.75 8.68
CA ALA A 377 15.04 -11.87 8.97
C ALA A 377 14.89 -12.18 10.47
N ALA A 378 15.39 -11.31 11.36
CA ALA A 378 15.35 -11.58 12.81
C ALA A 378 13.92 -11.75 13.36
N GLY A 379 12.92 -11.12 12.72
CA GLY A 379 11.49 -11.28 13.04
C GLY A 379 10.82 -12.50 12.41
N CYS A 380 11.53 -13.26 11.59
CA CYS A 380 11.00 -14.41 10.86
C CYS A 380 11.06 -15.72 11.64
N GLY A 381 10.30 -16.73 11.19
CA GLY A 381 10.45 -18.12 11.63
C GLY A 381 11.78 -18.73 11.18
N SER A 382 12.18 -19.83 11.83
CA SER A 382 13.48 -20.47 11.59
C SER A 382 13.70 -20.95 10.16
N VAL A 383 12.64 -21.38 9.47
CA VAL A 383 12.73 -21.79 8.05
C VAL A 383 13.06 -20.58 7.19
N GLN A 384 12.30 -19.49 7.29
CA GLN A 384 12.55 -18.26 6.55
C GLN A 384 13.93 -17.67 6.87
N GLN A 385 14.36 -17.71 8.13
CA GLN A 385 15.71 -17.28 8.53
C GLN A 385 16.81 -18.09 7.82
N ALA A 386 16.64 -19.42 7.72
CA ALA A 386 17.59 -20.28 7.03
C ALA A 386 17.64 -19.98 5.52
N GLU A 387 16.49 -19.82 4.88
CA GLU A 387 16.40 -19.48 3.44
C GLU A 387 16.98 -18.09 3.15
N PHE A 388 16.70 -17.12 4.04
CA PHE A 388 17.26 -15.77 3.95
C PHE A 388 18.79 -15.77 4.08
N ALA A 389 19.33 -16.52 5.04
CA ALA A 389 20.77 -16.66 5.24
C ALA A 389 21.45 -17.35 4.05
N ALA A 390 20.75 -18.29 3.40
CA ALA A 390 21.19 -18.94 2.17
C ALA A 390 21.03 -18.06 0.90
N SER A 391 20.45 -16.86 1.03
CA SER A 391 20.12 -15.96 -0.08
C SER A 391 19.23 -16.62 -1.15
N HIS A 392 18.37 -17.56 -0.74
CA HIS A 392 17.41 -18.18 -1.66
C HIS A 392 16.32 -17.18 -2.04
N GLN A 393 16.16 -16.95 -3.34
CA GLN A 393 15.19 -16.00 -3.89
C GLN A 393 13.91 -16.65 -4.41
N LEU A 394 13.98 -17.92 -4.79
CA LEU A 394 12.89 -18.69 -5.35
C LEU A 394 12.64 -19.88 -4.43
N VAL A 395 11.52 -19.88 -3.71
CA VAL A 395 11.27 -20.85 -2.63
C VAL A 395 9.85 -21.41 -2.74
N TYR A 396 9.68 -22.69 -2.48
CA TYR A 396 8.35 -23.28 -2.39
C TYR A 396 8.29 -24.45 -1.41
N TYR A 397 7.11 -24.70 -0.84
CA TYR A 397 6.85 -25.88 -0.03
C TYR A 397 6.15 -26.96 -0.87
N PRO A 398 6.83 -28.06 -1.25
CA PRO A 398 6.29 -29.06 -2.17
C PRO A 398 4.97 -29.69 -1.70
N ALA A 399 4.84 -29.98 -0.40
CA ALA A 399 3.60 -30.57 0.12
C ALA A 399 2.43 -29.56 0.18
N GLY A 400 2.72 -28.26 0.19
CA GLY A 400 1.73 -27.18 0.09
C GLY A 400 1.42 -26.78 -1.35
N VAL A 401 2.13 -27.32 -2.34
CA VAL A 401 1.95 -27.10 -3.77
C VAL A 401 1.59 -28.44 -4.41
N MET A 402 0.32 -28.82 -4.26
CA MET A 402 -0.16 -30.16 -4.59
C MET A 402 -0.41 -30.32 -6.09
N GLY A 403 -0.13 -31.49 -6.67
CA GLY A 403 -0.26 -31.74 -8.12
C GLY A 403 -1.59 -32.38 -8.57
N SER A 404 -2.60 -32.47 -7.70
CA SER A 404 -3.82 -33.27 -7.97
C SER A 404 -4.74 -32.69 -9.06
N SER A 405 -4.53 -31.46 -9.52
CA SER A 405 -5.25 -30.81 -10.63
C SER A 405 -4.39 -30.65 -11.91
N GLY A 406 -3.16 -31.18 -11.94
CA GLY A 406 -2.24 -31.14 -13.08
C GLY A 406 -0.76 -31.05 -12.66
N PRO A 407 0.21 -31.45 -13.50
CA PRO A 407 1.63 -31.37 -13.16
C PRO A 407 2.05 -29.91 -13.00
N ASN A 408 2.83 -29.62 -11.96
CA ASN A 408 3.47 -28.32 -11.80
C ASN A 408 4.77 -28.30 -12.61
N ASN A 409 4.98 -27.24 -13.38
CA ASN A 409 6.22 -26.94 -14.09
C ASN A 409 6.92 -25.76 -13.41
N ILE A 410 7.88 -26.06 -12.53
CA ILE A 410 8.59 -25.08 -11.72
C ILE A 410 10.06 -25.09 -12.15
N GLN A 411 10.66 -23.92 -12.43
CA GLN A 411 12.06 -23.84 -12.83
C GLN A 411 13.00 -24.40 -11.77
N SER A 412 14.08 -25.05 -12.20
CA SER A 412 15.01 -25.80 -11.34
C SER A 412 15.75 -24.98 -10.29
N GLN A 413 15.72 -23.65 -10.40
CA GLN A 413 16.35 -22.73 -9.43
C GLN A 413 15.52 -22.56 -8.15
N PHE A 414 14.29 -23.08 -8.10
CA PHE A 414 13.51 -23.05 -6.87
C PHE A 414 14.07 -24.00 -5.80
N THR A 415 14.22 -23.48 -4.59
CA THR A 415 14.52 -24.28 -3.40
C THR A 415 13.24 -24.93 -2.88
N ALA A 416 13.23 -26.25 -2.81
CA ALA A 416 12.15 -27.04 -2.22
C ALA A 416 12.32 -27.15 -0.69
N LEU A 417 11.37 -26.62 0.07
CA LEU A 417 11.38 -26.66 1.53
C LEU A 417 11.03 -28.05 2.05
N ALA A 418 11.84 -28.57 2.98
CA ALA A 418 11.54 -29.82 3.68
C ALA A 418 10.51 -29.65 4.81
N THR A 419 10.34 -28.43 5.32
CA THR A 419 9.42 -28.09 6.42
C THR A 419 8.50 -26.96 5.98
N ASN A 420 7.24 -27.04 6.39
CA ASN A 420 6.26 -25.99 6.09
C ASN A 420 6.70 -24.64 6.67
N ALA A 421 6.46 -23.56 5.93
CA ALA A 421 6.63 -22.19 6.38
C ALA A 421 5.55 -21.29 5.79
N SER A 422 4.90 -20.53 6.66
CA SER A 422 3.86 -19.55 6.34
C SER A 422 4.25 -18.17 6.84
N ASN A 423 3.57 -17.12 6.40
CA ASN A 423 3.90 -15.72 6.72
C ASN A 423 5.35 -15.36 6.35
N TRP A 424 5.52 -15.00 5.08
CA TRP A 424 6.79 -14.55 4.52
C TRP A 424 6.96 -13.04 4.58
N LEU A 425 5.95 -12.30 5.07
CA LEU A 425 6.01 -10.86 5.34
C LEU A 425 6.67 -10.55 6.69
N CYS A 426 7.80 -11.20 6.94
CA CYS A 426 8.47 -11.13 8.23
C CYS A 426 9.80 -10.37 8.15
N LEU A 427 10.28 -10.09 6.93
CA LEU A 427 11.44 -9.23 6.76
C LEU A 427 11.11 -7.80 7.17
N THR A 428 12.01 -7.22 7.95
CA THR A 428 11.99 -5.79 8.24
C THR A 428 13.11 -5.13 7.49
N ASP A 429 13.03 -3.80 7.37
CA ASP A 429 14.21 -3.00 7.05
C ASP A 429 15.31 -3.51 7.99
N PRO A 430 16.56 -3.75 7.52
CA PRO A 430 17.64 -3.86 8.44
C PRO A 430 17.69 -2.44 8.96
N LEU A 431 17.05 -2.20 10.11
CA LEU A 431 17.23 -0.99 10.92
C LEU A 431 18.61 -0.46 10.53
N PRO A 432 18.73 0.70 9.85
CA PRO A 432 19.98 1.06 9.17
C PRO A 432 21.08 0.74 10.15
N PRO A 433 22.00 -0.22 9.85
CA PRO A 433 22.60 -1.11 10.84
C PRO A 433 22.83 -0.31 12.10
N LEU A 434 21.98 -0.56 13.12
CA LEU A 434 21.75 0.41 14.21
C LEU A 434 23.09 1.07 14.54
N PRO A 435 23.19 2.41 14.51
CA PRO A 435 24.50 3.03 14.37
C PRO A 435 25.41 2.60 15.53
N ASP A 436 26.71 2.53 15.29
CA ASP A 436 27.68 2.15 16.34
C ASP A 436 27.69 3.17 17.49
N SER A 437 27.20 4.38 17.21
CA SER A 437 26.93 5.39 18.23
C SER A 437 25.73 6.27 17.88
N LYS A 438 25.10 6.86 18.90
CA LYS A 438 24.04 7.86 18.74
C LYS A 438 24.33 9.06 19.63
N SER A 439 24.26 10.26 19.06
CA SER A 439 24.59 11.50 19.76
C SER A 439 23.39 12.44 19.91
N PHE A 440 23.39 13.22 20.98
CA PHE A 440 22.35 14.16 21.37
C PHE A 440 22.97 15.51 21.70
N ALA A 441 22.38 16.59 21.17
CA ALA A 441 22.68 17.94 21.59
C ALA A 441 21.97 18.26 22.93
N PRO A 442 22.40 19.28 23.69
CA PRO A 442 21.67 19.73 24.87
C PRO A 442 20.18 19.92 24.59
N ASN A 443 19.33 19.52 25.52
CA ASN A 443 17.86 19.56 25.43
C ASN A 443 17.20 18.63 24.39
N THR A 444 17.92 17.62 23.86
CA THR A 444 17.35 16.68 22.86
C THR A 444 17.16 15.24 23.36
N LEU A 445 17.59 14.93 24.59
CA LEU A 445 17.35 13.64 25.23
C LEU A 445 16.52 13.82 26.51
N SER A 446 15.38 13.15 26.58
CA SER A 446 14.55 12.99 27.79
C SER A 446 13.80 11.65 27.69
N VAL A 447 14.06 10.72 28.62
CA VAL A 447 13.51 9.36 28.61
C VAL A 447 13.13 8.96 30.02
N ASP A 448 11.86 8.66 30.28
CA ASP A 448 11.44 8.09 31.56
C ASP A 448 11.65 6.56 31.61
N ALA A 449 11.79 6.02 32.83
CA ALA A 449 12.05 4.60 33.03
C ALA A 449 10.86 3.69 32.69
N SER A 450 9.65 4.24 32.48
CA SER A 450 8.49 3.45 32.06
C SER A 450 8.58 3.04 30.59
N THR A 451 9.29 3.81 29.76
CA THR A 451 9.56 3.47 28.36
C THR A 451 10.67 2.43 28.18
N SER A 452 11.44 2.18 29.25
CA SER A 452 12.60 1.28 29.35
C SER A 452 13.76 1.56 28.39
N ARG A 453 13.57 2.03 27.15
CA ARG A 453 14.62 2.05 26.11
C ARG A 453 15.12 3.48 25.80
N VAL A 454 16.44 3.69 25.90
CA VAL A 454 17.10 5.00 25.63
C VAL A 454 17.63 5.07 24.20
N VAL A 455 18.51 4.14 23.81
CA VAL A 455 19.02 4.02 22.43
C VAL A 455 19.09 2.55 22.01
N SER A 456 18.98 2.31 20.70
CA SER A 456 19.29 1.01 20.08
C SER A 456 20.46 1.23 19.13
N LEU A 457 21.55 0.48 19.33
CA LEU A 457 22.80 0.46 18.55
C LEU A 457 23.02 -0.97 18.02
N ARG A 458 23.96 -1.19 17.11
CA ARG A 458 24.22 -2.53 16.53
C ARG A 458 24.65 -3.50 17.63
N ASP A 459 23.85 -4.55 17.81
CA ASP A 459 24.01 -5.61 18.82
C ASP A 459 24.14 -5.07 20.26
N PHE A 460 23.64 -3.86 20.52
CA PHE A 460 23.80 -3.20 21.81
C PHE A 460 22.64 -2.22 22.12
N HIS A 461 22.05 -2.33 23.30
CA HIS A 461 20.97 -1.45 23.75
C HIS A 461 21.31 -0.77 25.07
N ILE A 462 20.86 0.48 25.22
CA ILE A 462 20.86 1.19 26.50
C ILE A 462 19.43 1.33 27.00
N GLN A 463 19.19 0.94 28.23
CA GLN A 463 17.87 0.99 28.86
C GLN A 463 17.94 1.62 30.26
N VAL A 464 16.86 2.27 30.67
CA VAL A 464 16.62 2.68 32.06
C VAL A 464 15.65 1.67 32.66
N GLN A 465 16.04 1.02 33.74
CA GLN A 465 15.20 0.08 34.48
C GLN A 465 14.26 0.85 35.41
N GLY A 466 13.14 0.23 35.83
CA GLY A 466 12.08 0.90 36.61
C GLY A 466 12.51 1.46 37.98
N ASP A 467 13.71 1.12 38.43
CA ASP A 467 14.36 1.65 39.64
C ASP A 467 15.39 2.76 39.34
N GLY A 468 15.46 3.26 38.10
CA GLY A 468 16.40 4.32 37.69
C GLY A 468 17.81 3.82 37.35
N ASN A 469 18.05 2.50 37.37
CA ASN A 469 19.33 1.93 36.96
C ASN A 469 19.47 1.98 35.43
N VAL A 470 20.55 2.58 34.92
CA VAL A 470 20.83 2.63 33.48
C VAL A 470 21.78 1.50 33.14
N VAL A 471 21.41 0.65 32.18
CA VAL A 471 22.25 -0.49 31.80
C VAL A 471 22.51 -0.53 30.30
N GLY A 472 23.73 -0.94 29.93
CA GLY A 472 24.10 -1.28 28.56
C GLY A 472 24.17 -2.78 28.38
N ILE A 473 23.47 -3.27 27.37
CA ILE A 473 23.21 -4.69 27.14
C ILE A 473 23.69 -5.06 25.73
N ASP A 474 24.56 -6.04 25.65
CA ASP A 474 24.94 -6.73 24.41
C ASP A 474 23.86 -7.75 24.05
N THR A 475 23.40 -7.70 22.81
CA THR A 475 22.32 -8.55 22.27
C THR A 475 22.80 -9.49 21.17
N THR A 476 24.11 -9.62 20.97
CA THR A 476 24.70 -10.53 19.99
C THR A 476 24.16 -11.95 20.14
N GLY A 477 23.72 -12.57 19.04
CA GLY A 477 23.22 -13.95 19.04
C GLY A 477 21.91 -14.17 19.80
N GLY A 478 21.16 -13.11 20.12
CA GLY A 478 19.87 -13.19 20.80
C GLY A 478 19.94 -13.40 22.32
N VAL A 479 21.14 -13.37 22.92
CA VAL A 479 21.35 -13.48 24.36
C VAL A 479 21.66 -12.11 24.95
N TRP A 480 20.86 -11.67 25.92
CA TRP A 480 20.97 -10.34 26.52
C TRP A 480 21.96 -10.37 27.68
N THR A 481 23.14 -9.81 27.47
CA THR A 481 24.22 -9.78 28.47
C THR A 481 24.52 -8.35 28.90
N VAL A 482 24.35 -8.05 30.18
CA VAL A 482 24.70 -6.73 30.74
C VAL A 482 26.22 -6.54 30.67
N LYS A 483 26.68 -5.50 29.96
CA LYS A 483 28.09 -5.10 29.89
C LYS A 483 28.45 -4.03 30.91
N TRP A 484 27.50 -3.16 31.24
CA TRP A 484 27.64 -2.17 32.31
C TRP A 484 26.30 -1.76 32.91
N ALA A 485 26.33 -1.27 34.14
CA ALA A 485 25.19 -0.67 34.82
C ALA A 485 25.66 0.60 35.55
N SER A 486 24.80 1.60 35.68
CA SER A 486 25.09 2.78 36.51
C SER A 486 25.24 2.39 37.98
N SER A 487 24.62 1.28 38.39
CA SER A 487 24.57 0.79 39.77
C SER A 487 24.02 1.85 40.73
N ARG A 488 23.15 2.73 40.21
CA ARG A 488 22.42 3.74 40.94
C ARG A 488 20.94 3.47 40.73
N TYR A 489 20.23 3.23 41.82
CA TYR A 489 18.81 2.92 41.82
C TYR A 489 18.11 3.68 42.96
N SER A 490 16.82 3.93 42.81
CA SER A 490 15.98 4.65 43.75
C SER A 490 14.63 3.99 43.91
N SER A 491 14.10 3.97 45.15
CA SER A 491 12.73 3.59 45.42
C SER A 491 11.72 4.70 45.10
N ALA A 492 12.20 5.92 44.78
CA ALA A 492 11.38 7.09 44.45
C ALA A 492 11.07 7.20 42.94
N CYS A 493 11.16 6.10 42.17
CA CYS A 493 10.81 6.08 40.75
C CYS A 493 9.31 5.91 40.47
N GLY A 494 8.49 5.75 41.51
CA GLY A 494 7.06 5.46 41.38
C GLY A 494 6.76 4.04 40.92
N THR A 495 5.50 3.61 40.99
CA THR A 495 5.07 2.21 40.80
C THR A 495 5.46 1.60 39.44
N ASN A 496 5.64 2.43 38.41
CA ASN A 496 5.98 1.99 37.05
C ASN A 496 7.26 2.66 36.51
N GLY A 497 8.12 3.23 37.37
CA GLY A 497 9.33 3.94 36.93
C GLY A 497 9.10 5.36 36.37
N ALA A 498 7.85 5.82 36.27
CA ALA A 498 7.48 7.09 35.64
C ALA A 498 8.06 8.36 36.31
N GLN A 499 8.56 8.26 37.55
CA GLN A 499 9.19 9.37 38.25
C GLN A 499 10.72 9.37 38.10
N CYS A 500 11.30 8.33 37.48
CA CYS A 500 12.70 8.32 37.11
C CYS A 500 12.86 8.64 35.63
N PHE A 501 13.68 9.65 35.32
CA PHE A 501 13.93 10.04 33.93
C PHE A 501 15.38 10.48 33.72
N LEU A 502 15.89 10.12 32.55
CA LEU A 502 17.23 10.40 32.09
C LEU A 502 17.19 11.55 31.09
N ALA A 503 17.96 12.61 31.33
CA ALA A 503 17.95 13.79 30.48
C ALA A 503 19.37 14.32 30.17
N PHE A 504 19.52 14.89 28.98
CA PHE A 504 20.64 15.77 28.65
C PHE A 504 20.12 17.20 28.61
N GLY A 505 20.29 17.92 29.72
CA GLY A 505 19.68 19.22 29.96
C GLY A 505 20.17 20.31 29.00
N ILE A 506 19.42 21.41 28.94
CA ILE A 506 19.79 22.60 28.16
C ILE A 506 21.10 23.23 28.63
N ASP A 507 21.46 23.01 29.90
CA ASP A 507 22.73 23.41 30.51
C ASP A 507 23.90 22.54 30.07
N GLY A 508 23.67 21.49 29.28
CA GLY A 508 24.69 20.56 28.84
C GLY A 508 25.07 19.53 29.91
N ASN A 509 24.25 19.35 30.95
CA ASN A 509 24.48 18.32 31.97
C ASN A 509 23.66 17.05 31.68
N PHE A 510 24.30 15.89 31.74
CA PHE A 510 23.62 14.59 31.66
C PHE A 510 23.26 14.09 33.05
N VAL A 511 21.97 13.87 33.30
CA VAL A 511 21.42 13.66 34.65
C VAL A 511 20.35 12.56 34.64
N MET A 512 20.41 11.67 35.63
CA MET A 512 19.29 10.81 36.00
C MET A 512 18.57 11.42 37.19
N TYR A 513 17.26 11.57 37.10
CA TYR A 513 16.39 12.06 38.16
C TYR A 513 15.55 10.92 38.74
N ASP A 514 15.11 11.09 39.99
CA ASP A 514 14.01 10.37 40.61
C ASP A 514 12.94 11.36 41.12
N GLY A 515 11.91 10.86 41.81
CA GLY A 515 10.84 11.69 42.37
C GLY A 515 11.28 12.70 43.43
N ASN A 516 12.51 12.64 43.93
CA ASN A 516 13.09 13.56 44.91
C ASN A 516 14.13 14.53 44.30
N GLY A 517 14.56 14.32 43.05
CA GLY A 517 15.53 15.18 42.36
C GLY A 517 16.63 14.39 41.64
N PRO A 518 17.81 14.98 41.41
CA PRO A 518 18.91 14.28 40.72
C PRO A 518 19.42 13.08 41.53
N LEU A 519 19.32 11.88 40.96
CA LEU A 519 19.92 10.66 41.50
C LEU A 519 21.44 10.65 41.28
N TRP A 520 21.88 11.11 40.10
CA TRP A 520 23.28 11.38 39.77
C TRP A 520 23.38 12.30 38.55
N ALA A 521 24.51 13.00 38.42
CA ALA A 521 24.79 13.92 37.32
C ALA A 521 26.24 13.80 36.83
N SER A 522 26.46 14.11 35.55
CA SER A 522 27.78 14.11 34.92
C SER A 522 28.69 15.28 35.35
N GLY A 523 28.11 16.38 35.88
CA GLY A 523 28.87 17.58 36.27
C GLY A 523 29.44 18.36 35.08
N THR A 524 28.77 18.25 33.93
CA THR A 524 29.19 18.87 32.67
C THR A 524 28.40 20.13 32.33
N ASP A 525 27.64 20.65 33.29
CA ASP A 525 26.91 21.92 33.20
C ASP A 525 27.81 23.07 32.69
N GLY A 526 27.26 23.87 31.78
CA GLY A 526 27.93 24.98 31.11
C GLY A 526 29.04 24.58 30.12
N ARG A 527 29.35 23.28 29.99
CA ARG A 527 30.49 22.80 29.19
C ARG A 527 30.14 21.66 28.22
N GLY A 528 29.14 20.84 28.52
CA GLY A 528 28.70 19.73 27.69
C GLY A 528 27.98 20.21 26.42
N GLN A 529 28.37 19.66 25.29
CA GLN A 529 27.88 20.05 23.95
C GLN A 529 27.36 18.87 23.15
N LEU A 530 27.84 17.67 23.46
CA LEU A 530 27.41 16.45 22.80
C LEU A 530 27.43 15.30 23.80
N LEU A 531 26.30 14.61 23.93
CA LEU A 531 26.20 13.33 24.64
C LEU A 531 26.17 12.21 23.61
N THR A 532 27.08 11.25 23.70
CA THR A 532 27.19 10.13 22.76
C THR A 532 27.07 8.80 23.50
N PHE A 533 26.16 7.94 23.04
CA PHE A 533 26.10 6.53 23.42
C PHE A 533 26.82 5.67 22.37
N SER A 534 27.57 4.66 22.80
CA SER A 534 28.40 3.78 21.96
C SER A 534 28.13 2.30 22.25
N ARG A 535 28.30 1.44 21.24
CA ARG A 535 28.28 -0.03 21.37
C ARG A 535 29.59 -0.62 21.92
N GLU A 536 30.60 0.21 22.17
CA GLU A 536 31.90 -0.17 22.74
C GLU A 536 32.29 0.83 23.82
N ALA A 537 33.08 0.38 24.80
CA ALA A 537 33.60 1.25 25.85
C ALA A 537 34.50 2.36 25.25
N PRO A 538 34.37 3.63 25.67
CA PRO A 538 33.43 4.15 26.66
C PRO A 538 31.99 4.21 26.13
N TRP A 539 31.06 3.58 26.86
CA TRP A 539 29.67 3.35 26.43
C TRP A 539 28.82 4.60 26.39
N VAL A 540 29.17 5.59 27.23
CA VAL A 540 28.55 6.92 27.25
C VAL A 540 29.65 7.95 27.41
N THR A 541 29.62 9.00 26.61
CA THR A 541 30.57 10.12 26.67
C THR A 541 29.83 11.45 26.60
N VAL A 542 30.25 12.43 27.40
CA VAL A 542 29.88 13.83 27.20
C VAL A 542 31.12 14.60 26.77
N SER A 543 31.03 15.31 25.66
CA SER A 543 32.13 16.09 25.08
C SER A 543 31.83 17.59 25.06
N GLY A 544 32.89 18.40 25.12
CA GLY A 544 32.81 19.87 25.04
C GLY A 544 33.04 20.44 23.63
N ASN A 545 33.10 21.78 23.54
CA ASN A 545 33.15 22.54 22.28
C ASN A 545 34.30 22.17 21.31
N ASN A 546 35.41 21.62 21.80
CA ASN A 546 36.57 21.25 20.98
C ASN A 546 36.68 19.73 20.81
N GLY A 547 35.60 18.98 21.07
CA GLY A 547 35.58 17.53 21.01
C GLY A 547 36.26 16.82 22.18
N GLN A 548 36.72 17.56 23.20
CA GLN A 548 37.34 16.99 24.39
C GLN A 548 36.31 16.24 25.24
N THR A 549 36.66 15.03 25.69
CA THR A 549 35.85 14.25 26.62
C THR A 549 35.83 14.90 28.01
N LEU A 550 34.64 15.25 28.50
CA LEU A 550 34.42 15.85 29.81
C LEU A 550 33.99 14.82 30.86
N TRP A 551 33.28 13.77 30.43
CA TRP A 551 32.76 12.73 31.31
C TRP A 551 32.46 11.44 30.54
N THR A 552 32.59 10.28 31.18
CA THR A 552 32.36 8.95 30.57
C THR A 552 31.74 7.93 31.51
N ILE A 553 31.07 6.93 30.93
CA ILE A 553 30.74 5.65 31.59
C ILE A 553 31.50 4.50 30.93
N GLY A 554 32.12 3.65 31.74
CA GLY A 554 32.86 2.46 31.31
C GLY A 554 34.27 2.78 30.84
N ASN A 555 35.09 3.35 31.73
CA ASN A 555 36.47 3.74 31.45
C ASN A 555 37.32 2.63 30.78
N LEU A 556 38.34 3.09 30.04
CA LEU A 556 39.46 2.30 29.46
C LEU A 556 40.15 1.37 30.46
#